data_AF-A0A1C4AX38-F1
#
_entry.id   AF-A0A1C4AX38-F1
#
_cell.length_a   1.000
_cell.length_b   1.000
_cell.length_c   1.000
_cell.angle_alpha   90.00
_cell.angle_beta   90.00
_cell.angle_gamma   90.00
#
_symmetry.space_group_name_H-M   'P 1'
#
loop_
_entity.id
_entity.type
_entity.pdbx_description
1 polymer ?
#
loop_
_entity_poly.entity_id
_entity_poly.type
_entity_poly.pdbx_seq_one_letter_code
_entity_poly.pdbx_strand_id
1 'polypeptide(L)' 'MWLSLFIVLIIIVVLVLLSFPYKDGYQRAYTELTNAGMGKKKAKIVSTILAFIYIF' A
#
# COMPACT_ATOMS: atom_id res chain seq x y z
N MET A 1 24.32 -21.70 3.03
CA MET A 1 23.60 -21.49 1.75
C MET A 1 22.09 -21.70 1.87
N TRP A 2 21.60 -22.83 2.39
CA TRP A 2 20.16 -23.06 2.54
C TRP A 2 19.47 -22.11 3.52
N LEU A 3 20.12 -21.83 4.67
CA LEU A 3 19.58 -20.92 5.69
C LEU A 3 19.43 -19.47 5.18
N SER A 4 20.37 -18.98 4.36
CA SER A 4 20.31 -17.64 3.77
C SER A 4 19.21 -17.52 2.73
N LEU A 5 18.99 -18.57 1.92
CA LEU A 5 17.86 -18.61 0.98
C LEU A 5 16.51 -18.59 1.70
N PHE A 6 16.40 -19.29 2.82
CA PHE A 6 15.19 -19.31 3.64
C PHE A 6 14.89 -17.93 4.25
N ILE A 7 15.91 -17.23 4.76
CA ILE A 7 15.76 -15.86 5.28
C ILE A 7 15.31 -14.90 4.19
N VAL A 8 15.91 -14.97 3.00
CA VAL A 8 15.52 -14.13 1.85
C VAL A 8 14.08 -14.38 1.45
N LEU A 9 13.64 -15.64 1.42
CA LEU A 9 12.25 -15.99 1.12
C LEU A 9 11.27 -15.37 2.13
N ILE A 10 11.57 -15.45 3.44
CA ILE A 10 10.74 -14.86 4.48
C ILE A 10 10.63 -13.34 4.29
N ILE A 11 11.74 -12.67 4.02
CA ILE A 11 11.73 -11.21 3.79
C ILE A 11 10.84 -10.86 2.60
N ILE A 12 10.93 -11.60 1.49
CA ILE A 12 10.07 -11.37 0.32
C ILE A 12 8.60 -11.56 0.68
N VAL A 13 8.24 -12.63 1.41
CA VAL A 13 6.87 -12.88 1.85
C VAL A 13 6.34 -11.76 2.74
N VAL A 14 7.14 -11.28 3.68
CA VAL A 14 6.77 -10.15 4.56
C VAL A 14 6.55 -8.87 3.75
N LEU A 15 7.43 -8.56 2.80
CA LEU A 15 7.29 -7.39 1.93
C LEU A 15 6.03 -7.47 1.06
N VAL A 16 5.71 -8.65 0.53
CA VAL A 16 4.49 -8.88 -0.24
C VAL A 16 3.26 -8.69 0.64
N LEU A 17 3.25 -9.25 1.86
CA LEU A 17 2.15 -9.11 2.80
C LEU A 17 1.91 -7.65 3.23
N LEU A 18 2.97 -6.86 3.40
CA LEU A 18 2.87 -5.42 3.68
C LEU A 18 2.35 -4.61 2.47
N SER A 19 2.57 -5.11 1.25
CA SER A 19 2.13 -4.45 0.01
C SER A 19 0.62 -4.61 -0.27
N PHE A 20 -0.01 -5.67 0.23
CA PHE A 20 -1.45 -5.90 0.09
C PHE A 20 -2.32 -4.79 0.74
N PRO A 21 -2.19 -4.49 2.05
CA PRO A 21 -3.00 -3.46 2.71
C PRO A 21 -2.72 -2.07 2.15
N TYR A 22 -1.50 -1.80 1.66
CA TYR A 22 -1.20 -0.55 0.94
C TYR A 22 -2.08 -0.35 -0.28
N LYS A 23 -2.16 -1.38 -1.12
CA LYS A 23 -2.87 -1.30 -2.40
C LYS A 23 -4.37 -1.14 -2.19
N ASP A 24 -4.92 -1.90 -1.24
CA ASP A 24 -6.34 -1.83 -0.88
C ASP A 24 -6.69 -0.48 -0.23
N GLY A 25 -5.90 -0.03 0.75
CA GLY A 25 -6.10 1.28 1.40
C GLY A 25 -5.99 2.44 0.42
N TYR A 26 -5.01 2.38 -0.48
CA TYR A 26 -4.83 3.37 -1.54
C TYR A 26 -6.03 3.41 -2.49
N GLN A 27 -6.47 2.27 -3.02
CA GLN A 27 -7.60 2.24 -3.96
C GLN A 27 -8.89 2.73 -3.30
N ARG A 28 -9.13 2.36 -2.05
CA ARG A 28 -10.32 2.76 -1.31
C ARG A 28 -10.34 4.27 -1.08
N ALA A 29 -9.25 4.83 -0.54
CA ALA A 29 -9.11 6.27 -0.33
C ALA A 29 -9.17 7.06 -1.64
N TYR A 30 -8.54 6.56 -2.71
CA TYR A 30 -8.56 7.22 -4.02
C TYR A 30 -9.98 7.27 -4.59
N THR A 31 -10.74 6.18 -4.48
CA THR A 31 -12.12 6.10 -4.96
C THR A 31 -13.05 7.01 -4.16
N GLU A 32 -12.93 7.01 -2.84
CA GLU A 32 -13.72 7.90 -1.96
C GLU A 32 -13.44 9.39 -2.25
N LEU A 33 -12.17 9.77 -2.37
CA LEU A 33 -11.79 11.16 -2.66
C LEU A 33 -12.25 11.59 -4.06
N THR A 34 -12.13 10.70 -5.05
CA THR A 34 -12.58 10.99 -6.41
C THR A 34 -14.10 11.12 -6.47
N ASN A 35 -14.84 10.26 -5.76
CA ASN A 35 -16.30 10.33 -5.63
C ASN A 35 -16.77 11.57 -4.87
N ALA A 36 -15.97 12.05 -3.91
CA ALA A 36 -16.19 13.32 -3.22
C ALA A 36 -15.92 14.56 -4.11
N GLY A 37 -15.60 14.37 -5.40
CA GLY A 37 -15.35 15.46 -6.34
C GLY A 37 -13.92 16.04 -6.24
N MET A 38 -13.01 15.38 -5.52
CA MET A 38 -11.62 15.83 -5.46
C MET A 38 -10.92 15.58 -6.80
N GLY A 39 -10.24 16.61 -7.31
CA GLY A 39 -9.47 16.49 -8.55
C GLY A 39 -8.44 15.36 -8.48
N LYS A 40 -8.35 14.53 -9.54
CA LYS A 40 -7.55 13.29 -9.59
C LYS A 40 -6.11 13.44 -9.09
N LYS A 41 -5.45 14.58 -9.36
CA LYS A 41 -4.10 14.89 -8.86
C LYS A 41 -4.04 14.96 -7.33
N LYS A 42 -5.01 15.64 -6.71
CA LYS A 42 -5.10 15.78 -5.24
C LYS A 42 -5.52 14.45 -4.60
N ALA A 43 -6.50 13.77 -5.18
CA ALA A 43 -6.93 12.45 -4.71
C ALA A 43 -5.78 11.44 -4.68
N LYS A 44 -4.90 11.45 -5.70
CA LYS A 44 -3.70 10.59 -5.75
C LYS A 44 -2.71 10.86 -4.62
N ILE A 45 -2.44 12.13 -4.30
CA ILE A 45 -1.50 12.48 -3.22
C ILE A 45 -2.07 12.06 -1.86
N VAL A 46 -3.33 12.41 -1.61
CA VAL A 46 -3.97 12.15 -0.30
C VAL A 46 -4.20 10.66 -0.08
N SER A 47 -4.60 9.90 -1.11
CA SER A 47 -4.74 8.43 -1.01
C SER A 47 -3.41 7.73 -0.77
N THR A 48 -2.30 8.20 -1.36
CA THR A 48 -0.96 7.68 -1.05
C THR A 48 -0.58 7.92 0.41
N ILE A 49 -0.83 9.13 0.93
CA ILE A 49 -0.54 9.47 2.32
C ILE A 49 -1.40 8.63 3.28
N LEU A 50 -2.70 8.53 3.02
CA LEU A 50 -3.61 7.70 3.82
C LEU A 50 -3.22 6.23 3.80
N ALA A 51 -2.88 5.68 2.64
CA ALA A 51 -2.44 4.29 2.53
C ALA A 51 -1.11 4.04 3.25
N PHE A 52 -0.21 5.02 3.26
CA PHE A 52 1.05 4.93 4.00
C PHE A 52 0.82 4.95 5.52
N ILE A 53 -0.08 5.82 6.01
CA ILE A 53 -0.48 5.87 7.43
C ILE A 53 -1.20 4.59 7.85
N TYR A 54 -1.98 3.96 6.95
CA TYR A 54 -2.74 2.75 7.31
C TYR A 54 -1.88 1.48 7.43
N ILE A 55 -0.64 1.50 6.95
CA ILE A 55 0.31 0.38 7.04
C ILE A 55 1.15 0.44 8.30
N PHE A 56 1.39 1.64 8.83
CA PHE A 56 2.22 1.90 9.99
C PHE A 56 1.36 2.12 11.24
#